data_AF-A0A7W6H633-F1
#
_entry.id   AF-A0A7W6H633-F1
#
_cell.length_a   1.000
_cell.length_b   1.000
_cell.length_c   1.000
_cell.angle_alpha   90.00
_cell.angle_beta   90.00
_cell.angle_gamma   90.00
#
_symmetry.space_group_name_H-M   'P 1'
#
loop_
_entity.id
_entity.type
_entity.pdbx_description
1 polymer ?
#
loop_
_entity_poly.entity_id
_entity_poly.type
_entity_poly.pdbx_seq_one_letter_code
_entity_poly.pdbx_strand_id
1 'polypeptide(L)'
;MPSPLAATRLAAAFIALGLATPAVADAGYLDRFTGAFSGNGFVQREQDTSPRRVSCRVSGAKPSANRLSIDGTCRAAIIVSRRIGADIRFDPASKTFSGTYTGSSRGPAQLSNGRLRGGTLTLDLTYPTPVHGDRSAVLRIVNAGNGRFTLSVTDQVDGKPTETSDVTLSKG
;
A
#
# COMPACT_ATOMS: atom_id res chain seq x y z
N MET A 1 -9.14 -4.70 79.66
CA MET A 1 -9.03 -5.95 78.88
C MET A 1 -10.34 -6.12 78.10
N PRO A 2 -10.40 -6.40 76.78
CA PRO A 2 -9.63 -5.91 75.62
C PRO A 2 -10.49 -5.06 74.64
N SER A 3 -9.82 -4.34 73.72
CA SER A 3 -10.40 -3.67 72.54
C SER A 3 -10.72 -4.66 71.41
N PRO A 4 -11.55 -4.28 70.40
CA PRO A 4 -11.07 -4.40 69.02
C PRO A 4 -11.52 -3.21 68.13
N LEU A 5 -10.59 -2.49 67.50
CA LEU A 5 -9.94 -2.72 66.19
C LEU A 5 -10.59 -1.88 65.08
N ALA A 6 -9.86 -0.84 64.70
CA ALA A 6 -10.08 -0.01 63.52
C ALA A 6 -10.03 -0.84 62.24
N ALA A 7 -11.03 -0.67 61.38
CA ALA A 7 -11.05 -1.24 60.03
C ALA A 7 -10.52 -0.20 59.03
N THR A 8 -9.19 -0.14 58.89
CA THR A 8 -8.52 0.65 57.85
C THR A 8 -8.77 -0.01 56.49
N ARG A 9 -9.60 0.60 55.64
CA ARG A 9 -9.81 0.14 54.26
C ARG A 9 -8.62 0.57 53.38
N LEU A 10 -7.73 -0.36 53.03
CA LEU A 10 -6.77 -0.15 51.94
C LEU A 10 -7.52 -0.16 50.61
N ALA A 11 -7.56 0.98 49.93
CA ALA A 11 -7.97 1.07 48.53
C ALA A 11 -6.76 0.70 47.64
N ALA A 12 -6.80 -0.48 47.04
CA ALA A 12 -5.81 -0.89 46.04
C ALA A 12 -6.13 -0.23 44.68
N ALA A 13 -5.26 0.66 44.23
CA ALA A 13 -5.33 1.25 42.89
C ALA A 13 -4.88 0.22 41.85
N PHE A 14 -5.82 -0.31 41.06
CA PHE A 14 -5.54 -1.12 39.88
C PHE A 14 -5.03 -0.22 38.75
N ILE A 15 -3.72 -0.24 38.50
CA ILE A 15 -3.13 0.37 37.31
C ILE A 15 -3.40 -0.58 36.14
N ALA A 16 -4.36 -0.22 35.28
CA ALA A 16 -4.60 -0.92 34.02
C ALA A 16 -3.46 -0.64 33.04
N LEU A 17 -2.45 -1.52 33.01
CA LEU A 17 -1.47 -1.56 31.92
C LEU A 17 -2.21 -1.97 30.63
N GLY A 18 -2.46 -1.01 29.75
CA GLY A 18 -2.91 -1.27 28.39
C GLY A 18 -1.85 -2.07 27.64
N LEU A 19 -2.10 -3.36 27.44
CA LEU A 19 -1.30 -4.21 26.56
C LEU A 19 -1.48 -3.74 25.12
N ALA A 20 -0.55 -2.94 24.61
CA ALA A 20 -0.42 -2.71 23.18
C ALA A 20 0.02 -4.04 22.54
N THR A 21 -0.93 -4.83 22.04
CA THR A 21 -0.61 -6.04 21.28
C THR A 21 0.20 -5.63 20.05
N PRO A 22 1.40 -6.19 19.83
CA PRO A 22 2.17 -5.91 18.63
C PRO A 22 1.32 -6.33 17.42
N ALA A 23 1.12 -5.41 16.47
CA ALA A 23 0.45 -5.71 15.22
C ALA A 23 1.21 -6.87 14.54
N VAL A 24 0.61 -8.05 14.55
CA VAL A 24 1.16 -9.24 13.89
C VAL A 24 1.39 -8.88 12.43
N ALA A 25 2.62 -9.08 11.95
CA ALA A 25 2.92 -8.97 10.54
C ALA A 25 2.01 -9.95 9.79
N ASP A 26 1.10 -9.40 8.99
CA ASP A 26 0.11 -10.19 8.28
C ASP A 26 0.76 -10.99 7.15
N ALA A 27 1.14 -12.23 7.47
CA ALA A 27 1.75 -13.16 6.53
C ALA A 27 0.85 -13.46 5.32
N GLY A 28 -0.47 -13.24 5.44
CA GLY A 28 -1.46 -13.42 4.38
C GLY A 28 -1.76 -12.14 3.58
N TYR A 29 -1.02 -11.05 3.78
CA TYR A 29 -1.31 -9.76 3.12
C TYR A 29 -1.42 -9.88 1.59
N LEU A 30 -0.52 -10.65 0.97
CA LEU A 30 -0.52 -10.87 -0.48
C LEU A 30 -1.73 -11.67 -0.99
N ASP A 31 -2.36 -12.49 -0.14
CA ASP A 31 -3.54 -13.30 -0.53
C ASP A 31 -4.74 -12.42 -0.90
N ARG A 32 -4.82 -11.24 -0.28
CA ARG A 32 -5.92 -10.28 -0.44
C ARG A 32 -6.03 -9.68 -1.84
N PHE A 33 -5.03 -9.87 -2.68
CA PHE A 33 -4.97 -9.34 -4.03
C PHE A 33 -5.31 -10.40 -5.09
N THR A 34 -5.65 -11.64 -4.70
CA THR A 34 -5.99 -12.68 -5.67
C THR A 34 -7.39 -12.49 -6.23
N GLY A 35 -7.51 -12.55 -7.57
CA GLY A 35 -8.76 -12.43 -8.32
C GLY A 35 -8.83 -11.18 -9.20
N ALA A 36 -10.01 -10.93 -9.75
CA ALA A 36 -10.27 -9.76 -10.59
C ALA A 36 -10.73 -8.57 -9.75
N PHE A 37 -10.26 -7.38 -10.10
CA PHE A 37 -10.62 -6.13 -9.46
C PHE A 37 -10.90 -5.06 -10.51
N SER A 38 -11.81 -4.15 -10.20
CA SER A 38 -12.09 -2.99 -11.01
C SER A 38 -12.36 -1.77 -10.16
N GLY A 39 -12.14 -0.58 -10.71
CA GLY A 39 -12.30 0.63 -9.95
C GLY A 39 -11.94 1.87 -10.72
N ASN A 40 -11.84 2.97 -10.00
CA ASN A 40 -11.61 4.29 -10.57
C ASN A 40 -10.62 5.07 -9.70
N GLY A 41 -10.11 6.16 -10.26
CA GLY A 41 -9.17 7.01 -9.57
C GLY A 41 -8.71 8.16 -10.45
N PHE A 42 -7.53 8.67 -10.16
CA PHE A 42 -6.82 9.60 -11.01
C PHE A 42 -5.36 9.19 -11.23
N VAL A 43 -4.81 9.65 -12.34
CA VAL A 43 -3.38 9.60 -12.65
C VAL A 43 -2.97 10.93 -13.26
N GLN A 44 -1.88 11.50 -12.78
CA GLN A 44 -1.18 12.60 -13.40
C GLN A 44 0.01 12.01 -14.14
N ARG A 45 -0.03 12.08 -15.47
CA ARG A 45 1.10 11.63 -16.27
C ARG A 45 2.20 12.68 -16.23
N GLU A 46 3.39 12.24 -16.56
CA GLU A 46 4.61 13.05 -16.44
C GLU A 46 4.56 14.34 -17.28
N GLN A 47 3.86 14.29 -18.42
CA GLN A 47 3.65 15.43 -19.31
C GLN A 47 2.36 16.24 -19.04
N ASP A 48 1.51 15.79 -18.12
CA ASP A 48 0.24 16.47 -17.84
C ASP A 48 0.41 17.49 -16.71
N THR A 49 -0.15 18.69 -16.91
CA THR A 49 -0.20 19.75 -15.89
C THR A 49 -1.30 19.53 -14.85
N SER A 50 -2.17 18.54 -15.06
CA SER A 50 -3.26 18.20 -14.14
C SER A 50 -3.61 16.71 -14.17
N PRO A 51 -4.12 16.14 -13.05
CA PRO A 51 -4.56 14.75 -13.01
C PRO A 51 -5.74 14.45 -13.93
N ARG A 52 -5.78 13.22 -14.44
CA ARG A 52 -6.89 12.70 -15.27
C ARG A 52 -7.60 11.57 -14.55
N ARG A 53 -8.93 11.55 -14.64
CA ARG A 53 -9.73 10.43 -14.14
C ARG A 53 -9.51 9.19 -14.99
N VAL A 54 -9.41 8.05 -14.32
CA VAL A 54 -9.24 6.75 -14.96
C VAL A 54 -10.19 5.71 -14.40
N SER A 55 -10.55 4.75 -15.26
CA SER A 55 -11.17 3.48 -14.86
C SER A 55 -10.18 2.36 -15.09
N CYS A 56 -9.98 1.51 -14.08
CA CYS A 56 -8.98 0.45 -14.12
C CYS A 56 -9.63 -0.93 -13.94
N ARG A 57 -9.05 -1.93 -14.59
CA ARG A 57 -9.34 -3.35 -14.38
C ARG A 57 -8.02 -4.08 -14.25
N VAL A 58 -7.87 -4.87 -13.19
CA VAL A 58 -6.65 -5.63 -12.91
C VAL A 58 -7.01 -7.04 -12.43
N SER A 59 -6.08 -7.97 -12.61
CA SER A 59 -6.15 -9.31 -12.03
C SER A 59 -4.89 -9.54 -11.21
N GLY A 60 -5.08 -10.03 -9.99
CA GLY A 60 -3.97 -10.46 -9.15
C GLY A 60 -3.89 -11.97 -9.04
N ALA A 61 -2.66 -12.48 -9.02
CA ALA A 61 -2.33 -13.89 -8.89
C ALA A 61 -1.14 -14.06 -7.93
N LYS A 62 -1.04 -15.25 -7.33
CA LYS A 62 0.12 -15.64 -6.51
C LYS A 62 0.95 -16.70 -7.22
N PRO A 63 2.03 -16.33 -7.92
CA PRO A 63 2.95 -17.31 -8.50
C PRO A 63 3.61 -18.21 -7.45
N SER A 64 3.74 -17.75 -6.20
CA SER A 64 4.22 -18.53 -5.06
C SER A 64 3.70 -17.94 -3.74
N ALA A 65 3.96 -18.61 -2.62
CA ALA A 65 3.50 -18.17 -1.29
C ALA A 65 3.92 -16.73 -0.95
N ASN A 66 5.11 -16.31 -1.39
CA ASN A 66 5.71 -15.03 -1.08
C ASN A 66 5.75 -14.06 -2.27
N ARG A 67 5.02 -14.35 -3.35
CA ARG A 67 5.01 -13.51 -4.55
C ARG A 67 3.58 -13.19 -4.98
N LEU A 68 3.37 -11.94 -5.31
CA LEU A 68 2.15 -11.40 -5.89
C LEU A 68 2.47 -10.83 -7.26
N SER A 69 1.64 -11.14 -8.24
CA SER A 69 1.63 -10.47 -9.54
C SER A 69 0.26 -9.83 -9.73
N ILE A 70 0.24 -8.56 -10.10
CA ILE A 70 -0.92 -7.79 -10.52
C ILE A 70 -0.67 -7.34 -11.95
N ASP A 71 -1.63 -7.58 -12.84
CA ASP A 71 -1.60 -7.11 -14.21
C ASP A 71 -2.96 -6.56 -14.64
N GLY A 72 -2.96 -5.49 -15.42
CA GLY A 72 -4.18 -4.95 -15.97
C GLY A 72 -4.00 -3.66 -16.74
N THR A 73 -5.11 -2.92 -16.87
CA THR A 73 -5.14 -1.68 -17.63
C THR A 73 -5.98 -0.61 -16.95
N CYS A 74 -5.54 0.64 -17.08
CA CYS A 74 -6.29 1.84 -16.75
C CYS A 74 -6.63 2.60 -18.04
N ARG A 75 -7.84 3.13 -18.12
CA ARG A 75 -8.34 3.89 -19.28
C ARG A 75 -8.71 5.30 -18.87
N ALA A 76 -8.25 6.28 -19.65
CA ALA A 76 -8.70 7.67 -19.60
C ALA A 76 -9.41 7.99 -20.92
N ALA A 77 -10.68 8.39 -20.87
CA ALA A 77 -11.53 8.47 -22.06
C ALA A 77 -11.60 7.13 -22.84
N ILE A 78 -12.27 7.11 -23.99
CA ILE A 78 -12.54 5.85 -24.74
C ILE A 78 -11.28 5.26 -25.38
N ILE A 79 -10.32 6.10 -25.79
CA ILE A 79 -9.20 5.69 -26.66
C ILE A 79 -7.84 5.56 -25.96
N VAL A 80 -7.67 6.07 -24.74
CA VAL A 80 -6.36 6.04 -24.06
C VAL A 80 -6.34 4.95 -23.00
N SER A 81 -5.66 3.84 -23.29
CA SER A 81 -5.40 2.77 -22.32
C SER A 81 -3.92 2.68 -22.00
N ARG A 82 -3.60 2.43 -20.72
CA ARG A 82 -2.24 2.13 -20.27
C ARG A 82 -2.22 0.89 -19.41
N ARG A 83 -1.18 0.08 -19.58
CA ARG A 83 -0.92 -1.06 -18.71
C ARG A 83 -0.57 -0.56 -17.31
N ILE A 84 -1.10 -1.23 -16.31
CA ILE A 84 -0.70 -1.09 -14.91
C ILE A 84 -0.37 -2.48 -14.38
N GLY A 85 0.64 -2.58 -13.53
CA GLY A 85 0.99 -3.86 -12.94
C GLY A 85 1.98 -3.73 -11.80
N ALA A 86 2.08 -4.78 -11.00
CA ALA A 86 3.09 -4.89 -9.95
C ALA A 86 3.50 -6.35 -9.81
N ASP A 87 4.79 -6.59 -9.62
CA ASP A 87 5.31 -7.88 -9.16
C ASP A 87 5.98 -7.62 -7.82
N ILE A 88 5.44 -8.18 -6.74
CA ILE A 88 5.89 -7.91 -5.39
C ILE A 88 6.27 -9.23 -4.72
N ARG A 89 7.48 -9.28 -4.17
CA ARG A 89 7.99 -10.40 -3.39
C ARG A 89 8.16 -10.00 -1.93
N PHE A 90 7.73 -10.87 -1.02
CA PHE A 90 8.06 -10.80 0.39
C PHE A 90 9.30 -11.65 0.68
N ASP A 91 10.26 -11.10 1.40
CA ASP A 91 11.42 -11.83 1.92
C ASP A 91 11.23 -12.10 3.43
N PRO A 92 11.03 -13.36 3.84
CA PRO A 92 10.87 -13.71 5.25
C PRO A 92 12.09 -13.42 6.13
N ALA A 93 13.31 -13.44 5.56
CA ALA A 93 14.54 -13.27 6.33
C ALA A 93 14.72 -11.80 6.75
N SER A 94 14.52 -10.87 5.83
CA SER A 94 14.62 -9.42 6.10
C SER A 94 13.30 -8.78 6.54
N LYS A 95 12.18 -9.50 6.39
CA LYS A 95 10.81 -9.01 6.62
C LYS A 95 10.53 -7.74 5.80
N THR A 96 10.91 -7.75 4.53
CA THR A 96 10.71 -6.63 3.59
C THR A 96 10.04 -7.09 2.31
N PHE A 97 9.38 -6.14 1.65
CA PHE A 97 8.85 -6.32 0.30
C PHE A 97 9.73 -5.61 -0.72
N SER A 98 9.83 -6.17 -1.91
CA SER A 98 10.52 -5.59 -3.06
C SER A 98 9.89 -6.08 -4.36
N GLY A 99 10.31 -5.52 -5.49
CA GLY A 99 9.87 -6.00 -6.80
C GLY A 99 9.80 -4.90 -7.84
N THR A 100 8.75 -4.90 -8.67
CA THR A 100 8.58 -3.93 -9.75
C THR A 100 7.16 -3.37 -9.80
N TYR A 101 7.03 -2.14 -10.30
CA TYR A 101 5.76 -1.48 -10.55
C TYR A 101 5.72 -0.89 -11.95
N THR A 102 4.64 -1.12 -12.67
CA THR A 102 4.37 -0.53 -13.98
C THR A 102 3.19 0.42 -13.86
N GLY A 103 3.41 1.70 -14.16
CA GLY A 103 2.38 2.74 -14.15
C GLY A 103 2.84 4.02 -14.86
N SER A 104 4.15 4.28 -14.86
CA SER A 104 4.79 5.36 -15.61
C SER A 104 4.90 5.07 -17.12
N SER A 105 4.91 6.12 -17.94
CA SER A 105 5.30 6.01 -19.36
C SER A 105 6.77 5.60 -19.56
N ARG A 106 7.60 5.71 -18.52
CA ARG A 106 9.05 5.50 -18.59
C ARG A 106 9.49 4.05 -18.45
N GLY A 107 8.55 3.13 -18.31
CA GLY A 107 8.79 1.71 -18.11
C GLY A 107 8.66 1.29 -16.64
N PRO A 108 8.93 0.01 -16.33
CA PRO A 108 8.80 -0.53 -14.98
C PRO A 108 9.78 0.13 -14.01
N ALA A 109 9.26 0.60 -12.88
CA ALA A 109 10.03 1.10 -11.75
C ALA A 109 10.41 -0.04 -10.80
N GLN A 110 11.55 0.10 -10.13
CA GLN A 110 11.97 -0.81 -9.08
C GLN A 110 11.29 -0.45 -7.77
N LEU A 111 10.95 -1.48 -6.98
CA LEU A 111 10.39 -1.34 -5.65
C LEU A 111 11.33 -1.93 -4.61
N SER A 112 11.58 -1.19 -3.53
CA SER A 112 12.50 -1.59 -2.47
C SER A 112 12.01 -1.12 -1.10
N ASN A 113 12.70 -1.60 -0.05
CA ASN A 113 12.47 -1.21 1.34
C ASN A 113 11.01 -1.31 1.80
N GLY A 114 10.23 -2.21 1.19
CA GLY A 114 8.81 -2.29 1.43
C GLY A 114 8.49 -2.73 2.86
N ARG A 115 7.65 -1.96 3.55
CA ARG A 115 7.24 -2.24 4.94
C ARG A 115 5.73 -2.28 5.05
N LEU A 116 5.23 -3.39 5.58
CA LEU A 116 3.83 -3.56 5.94
C LEU A 116 3.58 -3.05 7.36
N ARG A 117 2.55 -2.24 7.54
CA ARG A 117 2.01 -1.80 8.83
C ARG A 117 0.49 -1.85 8.76
N GLY A 118 -0.12 -2.77 9.50
CA GLY A 118 -1.56 -3.03 9.39
C GLY A 118 -1.94 -3.45 7.96
N GLY A 119 -2.89 -2.76 7.35
CA GLY A 119 -3.29 -2.98 5.95
C GLY A 119 -2.49 -2.17 4.92
N THR A 120 -1.46 -1.44 5.32
CA THR A 120 -0.74 -0.51 4.44
C THR A 120 0.68 -0.99 4.18
N LEU A 121 0.97 -1.29 2.92
CA LEU A 121 2.32 -1.55 2.42
C LEU A 121 2.86 -0.28 1.77
N THR A 122 3.98 0.22 2.28
CA THR A 122 4.70 1.36 1.70
C THR A 122 6.03 0.87 1.14
N LEU A 123 6.36 1.25 -0.10
CA LEU A 123 7.61 0.91 -0.78
C LEU A 123 8.26 2.15 -1.38
N ASP A 124 9.59 2.14 -1.40
CA ASP A 124 10.38 3.09 -2.19
C ASP A 124 10.29 2.68 -3.66
N LEU A 125 9.91 3.63 -4.51
CA LEU A 125 9.81 3.45 -5.95
C LEU A 125 10.96 4.19 -6.64
N THR A 126 11.68 3.49 -7.52
CA THR A 126 12.75 4.07 -8.33
C THR A 126 12.47 3.93 -9.81
N TYR A 127 12.25 5.05 -10.50
CA TYR A 127 12.04 5.07 -11.94
C TYR A 127 13.32 4.72 -12.71
N PRO A 128 13.21 4.12 -13.91
CA PRO A 128 14.36 3.83 -14.76
C PRO A 128 15.01 5.10 -15.35
N THR A 129 14.22 6.17 -15.53
CA THR A 129 14.65 7.48 -16.00
C THR A 129 14.01 8.58 -15.15
N PRO A 130 14.59 9.79 -15.09
CA PRO A 130 14.01 10.85 -14.27
C PRO A 130 12.56 11.23 -14.65
N VAL A 131 11.74 11.42 -13.63
CA VAL A 131 10.35 11.88 -13.64
C VAL A 131 10.26 13.06 -12.66
N HIS A 132 9.66 14.17 -13.06
CA HIS A 132 9.60 15.40 -12.25
C HIS A 132 10.93 15.93 -11.67
N GLY A 133 12.07 15.53 -12.25
CA GLY A 133 13.40 16.05 -11.89
C GLY A 133 14.29 15.05 -11.14
N ASP A 134 13.74 13.95 -10.63
CA ASP A 134 14.50 12.89 -9.97
C ASP A 134 13.99 11.49 -10.36
N ARG A 135 14.42 10.42 -9.69
CA ARG A 135 13.97 9.05 -9.96
C ARG A 135 13.15 8.45 -8.82
N SER A 136 12.78 9.23 -7.82
CA SER A 136 12.33 8.74 -6.53
C SER A 136 10.86 9.06 -6.32
N ALA A 137 10.08 8.05 -5.98
CA ALA A 137 8.71 8.22 -5.52
C ALA A 137 8.40 7.22 -4.41
N VAL A 138 7.20 7.33 -3.83
CA VAL A 138 6.71 6.39 -2.82
C VAL A 138 5.45 5.72 -3.33
N LEU A 139 5.44 4.39 -3.38
CA LEU A 139 4.25 3.60 -3.66
C LEU A 139 3.60 3.19 -2.33
N ARG A 140 2.32 3.49 -2.17
CA ARG A 140 1.50 3.06 -1.05
C ARG A 140 0.37 2.16 -1.54
N ILE A 141 0.22 1.00 -0.91
CA ILE A 141 -0.83 0.02 -1.18
C ILE A 141 -1.63 -0.21 0.09
N VAL A 142 -2.90 0.15 0.10
CA VAL A 142 -3.79 -0.04 1.25
C VAL A 142 -4.78 -1.14 0.95
N ASN A 143 -4.78 -2.22 1.73
CA ASN A 143 -5.73 -3.32 1.64
C ASN A 143 -5.99 -3.90 3.04
N ALA A 144 -7.19 -3.65 3.58
CA ALA A 144 -7.59 -4.12 4.91
C ALA A 144 -8.25 -5.51 4.90
N GLY A 145 -8.33 -6.19 3.75
CA GLY A 145 -8.95 -7.52 3.61
C GLY A 145 -10.46 -7.50 3.32
N ASN A 146 -11.05 -6.35 3.04
CA ASN A 146 -12.48 -6.20 2.71
C ASN A 146 -12.77 -6.29 1.20
N GLY A 147 -11.90 -6.93 0.42
CA GLY A 147 -12.03 -7.04 -1.03
C GLY A 147 -11.80 -5.74 -1.79
N ARG A 148 -11.21 -4.71 -1.15
CA ARG A 148 -10.88 -3.42 -1.76
C ARG A 148 -9.43 -3.08 -1.49
N PHE A 149 -8.76 -2.47 -2.45
CA PHE A 149 -7.43 -1.90 -2.23
C PHE A 149 -7.20 -0.62 -3.02
N THR A 150 -6.39 0.27 -2.45
CA THR A 150 -5.94 1.52 -3.07
C THR A 150 -4.46 1.42 -3.41
N LEU A 151 -4.09 1.83 -4.62
CA LEU A 151 -2.72 2.08 -5.05
C LEU A 151 -2.55 3.59 -5.18
N SER A 152 -1.59 4.17 -4.48
CA SER A 152 -1.22 5.57 -4.69
C SER A 152 0.28 5.77 -4.80
N VAL A 153 0.68 6.72 -5.64
CA VAL A 153 2.08 7.12 -5.83
C VAL A 153 2.21 8.57 -5.44
N THR A 154 3.16 8.86 -4.55
CA THR A 154 3.54 10.23 -4.17
C THR A 154 4.92 10.53 -4.75
N ASP A 155 5.02 11.63 -5.49
CA ASP A 155 6.20 12.08 -6.22
C ASP A 155 6.58 13.52 -5.81
N GLN A 156 7.74 14.01 -6.23
CA GLN A 156 8.17 15.40 -6.02
C GLN A 156 7.86 16.22 -7.27
N VAL A 157 6.68 16.85 -7.31
CA VAL A 157 6.30 17.74 -8.41
C VAL A 157 6.64 19.17 -8.02
N ASP A 158 7.52 19.81 -8.79
CA ASP A 158 8.01 21.18 -8.55
C ASP A 158 8.54 21.38 -7.11
N GLY A 159 9.26 20.37 -6.61
CA GLY A 159 9.85 20.36 -5.27
C GLY A 159 8.85 20.13 -4.12
N LYS A 160 7.63 19.69 -4.43
CA LYS A 160 6.58 19.42 -3.43
C LYS A 160 6.09 17.97 -3.50
N PRO A 161 5.93 17.30 -2.35
CA PRO A 161 5.28 15.99 -2.28
C PRO A 161 3.86 16.09 -2.81
N THR A 162 3.59 15.39 -3.91
CA THR A 162 2.31 15.43 -4.62
C THR A 162 1.88 14.01 -4.92
N GLU A 163 0.64 13.66 -4.59
CA GLU A 163 0.07 12.38 -4.99
C GLU A 163 -0.25 12.44 -6.49
N THR A 164 0.56 11.76 -7.30
CA THR A 164 0.45 11.75 -8.77
C THR A 164 -0.47 10.63 -9.25
N SER A 165 -0.84 9.69 -8.38
CA SER A 165 -1.92 8.76 -8.65
C SER A 165 -2.59 8.29 -7.36
N ASP A 166 -3.90 8.10 -7.42
CA ASP A 166 -4.68 7.34 -6.44
C ASP A 166 -5.74 6.59 -7.23
N VAL A 167 -5.66 5.26 -7.19
CA VAL A 167 -6.62 4.36 -7.81
C VAL A 167 -7.11 3.39 -6.77
N THR A 168 -8.43 3.37 -6.56
CA THR A 168 -9.02 2.37 -5.69
C THR A 168 -9.85 1.36 -6.47
N LEU A 169 -9.58 0.09 -6.20
CA LEU A 169 -10.17 -1.05 -6.87
C LEU A 169 -10.92 -1.93 -5.87
N SER A 170 -12.04 -2.48 -6.31
CA SER A 170 -12.85 -3.43 -5.57
C SER A 170 -12.92 -4.74 -6.35
N LYS A 171 -12.97 -5.85 -5.62
CA LYS A 171 -13.11 -7.18 -6.19
C LYS A 171 -14.40 -7.29 -6.98
N GLY A 172 -14.31 -7.89 -8.16
CA GLY A 172 -15.46 -8.18 -9.03
C GLY A 172 -16.27 -9.38 -8.55
#